data_AF-A0A7J7M1Y2-F1
#
_entry.id   AF-A0A7J7M1Y2-F1
#
_cell.length_a   1.000
_cell.length_b   1.000
_cell.length_c   1.000
_cell.angle_alpha   90.00
_cell.angle_beta   90.00
_cell.angle_gamma   90.00
#
_symmetry.space_group_name_H-M   'P 1'
#
loop_
_entity.id
_entity.type
_entity.pdbx_description
1 polymer ?
#
loop_
_entity_poly.entity_id
_entity_poly.type
_entity_poly.pdbx_seq_one_letter_code
_entity_poly.pdbx_strand_id
1 'polypeptide(L)'
;MVSLDDTKHDVYTVGQYYQEKDKYVPNTVRRRRFRLEADVEVSFELSTLEKAEVMAPSWVNPQLLCSQKGATVKGGVGPFGLLVLASKDLEDCCIFTVFRGNNRYVVLMGSDQADKTTHGAFLDVDPLQEKLSLRSLIDNSIVESFGVGGKACMTARVYPNLAIDGAHLYVLTMDLKM
;
A
#
# COMPACT_ATOMS: atom_id res chain seq x y z
N MET A 1 10.20 -19.19 -5.72
CA MET A 1 9.11 -19.55 -4.79
C MET A 1 9.76 -20.03 -3.51
N VAL A 2 9.95 -19.14 -2.55
CA VAL A 2 10.47 -19.52 -1.23
C VAL A 2 9.23 -19.72 -0.37
N SER A 3 8.90 -20.98 -0.11
CA SER A 3 7.94 -21.35 0.92
C SER A 3 8.61 -21.07 2.26
N LEU A 4 8.04 -20.13 3.02
CA LEU A 4 8.35 -19.92 4.42
C LEU A 4 7.37 -20.79 5.21
N ASP A 5 7.90 -21.75 5.97
CA ASP A 5 7.15 -22.66 6.83
C ASP A 5 6.05 -21.93 7.63
N ASP A 6 4.80 -22.39 7.52
CA ASP A 6 3.58 -21.94 8.24
C ASP A 6 3.67 -22.00 9.78
N THR A 7 4.80 -22.42 10.35
CA THR A 7 5.01 -22.53 11.80
C THR A 7 5.97 -21.50 12.37
N LYS A 8 6.64 -20.70 11.54
CA LYS A 8 7.54 -19.65 12.03
C LYS A 8 6.75 -18.37 12.24
N HIS A 9 6.64 -18.00 13.51
CA HIS A 9 6.13 -16.70 13.91
C HIS A 9 7.26 -15.70 13.71
N ASP A 10 7.01 -14.59 13.01
CA ASP A 10 7.90 -13.43 13.02
C ASP A 10 7.83 -12.74 14.38
N VAL A 11 8.44 -13.40 15.37
CA VAL A 11 8.69 -12.81 16.67
C VAL A 11 10.02 -12.08 16.55
N TYR A 12 9.96 -10.76 16.30
CA TYR A 12 11.05 -9.90 16.76
C TYR A 12 11.01 -9.96 18.29
N THR A 13 11.70 -10.95 18.86
CA THR A 13 11.86 -11.00 20.31
C THR A 13 12.68 -9.78 20.69
N VAL A 14 12.13 -8.93 21.55
CA VAL A 14 12.93 -8.00 22.33
C VAL A 14 13.40 -8.78 23.54
N GLY A 15 14.69 -8.69 23.86
CA GLY A 15 15.31 -9.55 24.86
C GLY A 15 16.66 -9.00 25.28
N GLN A 16 17.24 -9.59 26.32
CA GLN A 16 18.58 -9.24 26.77
C GLN A 16 19.59 -10.24 26.23
N TYR A 17 20.70 -9.72 25.72
CA TYR A 17 21.88 -10.50 25.41
C TYR A 17 22.84 -10.46 26.60
N TYR A 18 23.13 -11.63 27.16
CA TYR A 18 24.05 -11.78 28.29
C TYR A 18 25.44 -12.16 27.75
N GLN A 19 26.33 -11.17 27.67
CA GLN A 19 27.70 -11.33 27.14
C GLN A 19 28.48 -12.43 27.85
N GLU A 20 28.37 -12.51 29.18
CA GLU A 20 29.07 -13.52 30.00
C GLU A 20 28.68 -14.96 29.65
N LYS A 21 27.49 -15.17 29.10
CA LYS A 21 26.94 -16.50 28.79
C LYS A 21 26.83 -16.73 27.29
N ASP A 22 27.26 -15.77 26.48
CA ASP A 22 27.03 -15.72 25.02
C ASP A 22 25.61 -16.18 24.65
N LYS A 23 24.61 -15.63 25.37
CA LYS A 23 23.24 -16.12 25.31
C LYS A 23 22.24 -14.98 25.20
N TYR A 24 21.46 -15.03 24.13
CA TYR A 24 20.27 -14.21 23.97
C TYR A 24 19.07 -14.84 24.69
N VAL A 25 18.34 -14.06 25.49
CA VAL A 25 17.10 -14.49 26.16
C VAL A 25 15.95 -13.57 25.77
N PRO A 26 14.92 -14.09 25.09
CA PRO A 26 13.77 -13.29 24.67
C PRO A 26 12.84 -12.96 25.86
N ASN A 27 12.27 -11.75 25.90
CA ASN A 27 11.22 -11.42 26.86
C ASN A 27 9.95 -12.22 26.55
N THR A 28 9.46 -13.02 27.51
CA THR A 28 8.22 -13.81 27.37
C THR A 28 6.99 -12.93 27.58
N VAL A 29 6.55 -12.21 26.54
CA VAL A 29 5.23 -11.55 26.54
C VAL A 29 4.25 -12.46 25.81
N ARG A 30 3.55 -13.32 26.56
CA ARG A 30 2.40 -14.08 26.03
C ARG A 30 1.19 -13.16 25.90
N ARG A 31 1.06 -12.45 24.77
CA ARG A 31 -0.22 -11.87 24.34
C ARG A 31 -0.83 -12.80 23.30
N ARG A 32 -2.11 -13.18 23.47
CA ARG A 32 -2.90 -13.75 22.37
C ARG A 32 -2.93 -12.68 21.28
N ARG A 33 -2.12 -12.84 20.23
CA ARG A 33 -2.12 -11.97 19.06
C ARG A 33 -3.01 -12.63 18.00
N PHE A 34 -3.99 -11.89 17.53
CA PHE A 34 -4.70 -12.24 16.32
C PHE A 34 -3.71 -12.16 15.16
N ARG A 35 -3.64 -13.24 14.37
CA ARG A 35 -2.86 -13.30 13.13
C ARG A 35 -3.71 -12.71 12.01
N LEU A 36 -3.15 -11.79 11.26
CA LEU A 36 -3.80 -11.20 10.10
C LEU A 36 -2.88 -11.34 8.90
N GLU A 37 -3.21 -12.27 8.02
CA GLU A 37 -2.43 -12.58 6.83
C GLU A 37 -3.33 -12.66 5.62
N ALA A 38 -2.93 -11.98 4.53
CA ALA A 38 -3.62 -12.03 3.26
C ALA A 38 -2.65 -11.70 2.12
N ASP A 39 -2.86 -12.36 0.98
CA ASP A 39 -2.23 -12.01 -0.30
C ASP A 39 -3.37 -11.65 -1.26
N VAL A 40 -3.41 -10.39 -1.65
CA VAL A 40 -4.51 -9.83 -2.44
C VAL A 40 -3.93 -9.27 -3.72
N GLU A 41 -4.51 -9.61 -4.85
CA GLU A 41 -4.19 -8.98 -6.13
C GLU A 41 -5.46 -8.48 -6.81
N VAL A 42 -5.43 -7.24 -7.28
CA VAL A 42 -6.50 -6.60 -8.05
C VAL A 42 -5.92 -6.05 -9.34
N SER A 43 -6.72 -6.04 -10.40
CA SER A 43 -6.36 -5.44 -11.69
C SER A 43 -7.46 -4.50 -12.16
N PHE A 44 -7.09 -3.28 -12.51
CA PHE A 44 -7.99 -2.23 -12.94
C PHE A 44 -7.97 -2.07 -14.46
N GLU A 45 -9.15 -2.04 -15.06
CA GLU A 45 -9.37 -1.71 -16.46
C GLU A 45 -9.97 -0.31 -16.55
N LEU A 46 -9.31 0.58 -17.30
CA LEU A 46 -9.65 2.00 -17.32
C LEU A 46 -10.36 2.37 -18.62
N SER A 47 -11.65 2.66 -18.54
CA SER A 47 -12.48 3.05 -19.68
C SER A 47 -12.60 4.56 -19.89
N THR A 48 -12.09 5.37 -18.95
CA THR A 48 -12.29 6.84 -18.95
C THR A 48 -10.98 7.64 -18.90
N LEU A 49 -9.93 7.15 -19.56
CA LEU A 49 -8.61 7.80 -19.57
C LEU A 49 -8.65 9.23 -20.15
N GLU A 50 -9.60 9.51 -21.05
CA GLU A 50 -9.88 10.83 -21.60
C GLU A 50 -10.38 11.86 -20.57
N LYS A 51 -10.64 11.44 -19.32
CA LYS A 51 -10.96 12.33 -18.20
C LYS A 51 -9.75 12.64 -17.32
N ALA A 52 -8.60 12.02 -17.57
CA ALA A 52 -7.39 12.24 -16.77
C ALA A 52 -6.98 13.72 -16.76
N GLU A 53 -6.63 14.23 -15.57
CA GLU A 53 -6.19 15.61 -15.35
C GLU A 53 -4.85 15.86 -16.04
N VAL A 54 -4.67 17.05 -16.61
CA VAL A 54 -3.40 17.42 -17.25
C VAL A 54 -2.31 17.57 -16.20
N MET A 55 -1.17 16.92 -16.43
CA MET A 55 -0.03 16.96 -15.52
C MET A 55 0.62 18.35 -15.53
N ALA A 56 0.67 19.01 -14.36
CA ALA A 56 1.34 20.30 -14.24
C ALA A 56 2.87 20.16 -14.34
N PRO A 57 3.59 21.11 -14.97
CA PRO A 57 5.06 21.05 -15.08
C PRO A 57 5.80 21.01 -13.73
N SER A 58 5.17 21.50 -12.66
CA SER A 58 5.73 21.50 -11.30
C SER A 58 5.62 20.14 -10.59
N TRP A 59 4.84 19.19 -11.11
CA TRP A 59 4.57 17.89 -10.49
C TRP A 59 5.66 16.87 -10.80
N VAL A 60 6.89 17.14 -10.38
CA VAL A 60 8.06 16.29 -10.64
C VAL A 60 8.43 15.39 -9.46
N ASN A 61 7.99 15.73 -8.25
CA ASN A 61 8.25 14.93 -7.05
C ASN A 61 7.00 14.07 -6.73
N PRO A 62 7.04 12.75 -6.90
CA PRO A 62 5.87 11.89 -6.74
C PRO A 62 5.41 11.80 -5.28
N GLN A 63 6.33 11.90 -4.31
CA GLN A 63 5.99 11.90 -2.89
C GLN A 63 5.18 13.15 -2.51
N LEU A 64 5.66 14.32 -2.91
CA LEU A 64 4.93 15.58 -2.69
C LEU A 64 3.60 15.56 -3.43
N LEU A 65 3.56 15.03 -4.65
CA LEU A 65 2.32 14.93 -5.42
C LEU A 65 1.29 14.04 -4.73
N CYS A 66 1.69 12.90 -4.17
CA CYS A 66 0.78 12.05 -3.40
C CYS A 66 0.21 12.78 -2.18
N SER A 67 1.00 13.61 -1.49
CA SER A 67 0.48 14.42 -0.37
C SER A 67 -0.55 15.46 -0.80
N GLN A 68 -0.53 15.87 -2.08
CA GLN A 68 -1.47 16.84 -2.66
C GLN A 68 -2.67 16.17 -3.35
N LYS A 69 -2.51 14.94 -3.81
CA LYS A 69 -3.47 14.17 -4.63
C LYS A 69 -3.76 12.80 -3.98
N GLY A 70 -3.83 12.78 -2.65
CA GLY A 70 -4.03 11.57 -1.83
C GLY A 70 -5.39 10.92 -2.01
N ALA A 71 -5.70 9.91 -1.18
CA ALA A 71 -6.84 9.01 -1.37
C ALA A 71 -8.23 9.69 -1.26
N THR A 72 -8.29 10.88 -0.67
CA THR A 72 -9.52 11.65 -0.49
C THR A 72 -9.69 12.79 -1.52
N VAL A 73 -8.66 13.07 -2.31
CA VAL A 73 -8.66 14.18 -3.28
C VAL A 73 -9.14 13.66 -4.63
N LYS A 74 -10.35 14.08 -5.05
CA LYS A 74 -10.89 13.70 -6.35
C LYS A 74 -10.01 14.19 -7.50
N GLY A 75 -9.61 13.27 -8.36
CA GLY A 75 -8.93 13.55 -9.62
C GLY A 75 -9.81 13.27 -10.83
N GLY A 76 -9.23 13.38 -12.03
CA GLY A 76 -9.89 13.01 -13.28
C GLY A 76 -10.02 11.50 -13.46
N VAL A 77 -8.94 10.76 -13.18
CA VAL A 77 -8.90 9.29 -13.18
C VAL A 77 -8.14 8.85 -11.93
N GLY A 78 -8.90 8.38 -10.94
CA GLY A 78 -8.41 8.08 -9.60
C GLY A 78 -8.61 9.22 -8.59
N PRO A 79 -8.31 8.97 -7.32
CA PRO A 79 -7.61 7.79 -6.80
C PRO A 79 -8.45 6.48 -6.86
N PHE A 80 -7.81 5.37 -7.22
CA PHE A 80 -8.37 4.02 -7.10
C PHE A 80 -7.29 3.03 -6.67
N GLY A 81 -7.65 1.99 -5.92
CA GLY A 81 -6.66 1.05 -5.39
C GLY A 81 -7.20 0.16 -4.28
N LEU A 82 -6.35 -0.14 -3.31
CA LEU A 82 -6.69 -0.94 -2.14
C LEU A 82 -6.56 -0.12 -0.87
N LEU A 83 -7.55 -0.27 0.01
CA LEU A 83 -7.50 0.16 1.40
C LEU A 83 -7.38 -1.09 2.25
N VAL A 84 -6.24 -1.25 2.93
CA VAL A 84 -5.90 -2.42 3.73
C VAL A 84 -5.87 -2.04 5.21
N LEU A 85 -6.09 -3.04 6.07
CA LEU A 85 -6.09 -2.88 7.52
C LEU A 85 -7.12 -1.84 8.03
N ALA A 86 -8.18 -1.61 7.25
CA ALA A 86 -9.20 -0.62 7.55
C ALA A 86 -9.88 -0.94 8.90
N SER A 87 -9.71 -0.04 9.85
CA SER A 87 -10.37 0.00 11.14
C SER A 87 -10.62 1.46 11.51
N LYS A 88 -11.39 1.71 12.57
CA LYS A 88 -11.82 3.06 12.99
C LYS A 88 -10.69 4.10 13.09
N ASP A 89 -9.45 3.65 13.33
CA ASP A 89 -8.28 4.49 13.57
C ASP A 89 -7.04 4.11 12.72
N LEU A 90 -7.12 3.09 11.84
CA LEU A 90 -6.01 2.71 10.96
C LEU A 90 -6.51 2.45 9.55
N GLU A 91 -5.96 3.21 8.63
CA GLU A 91 -6.19 3.08 7.20
C GLU A 91 -4.82 3.22 6.52
N ASP A 92 -4.38 2.14 5.87
CA ASP A 92 -3.24 2.19 4.96
C ASP A 92 -3.77 1.88 3.58
N CYS A 93 -3.55 2.78 2.63
CA CYS A 93 -4.03 2.57 1.28
C CYS A 93 -2.90 2.69 0.28
N CYS A 94 -3.00 1.90 -0.78
CA CYS A 94 -2.15 1.99 -1.95
C CYS A 94 -3.06 2.27 -3.14
N ILE A 95 -2.82 3.41 -3.79
CA ILE A 95 -3.69 3.96 -4.82
C ILE A 95 -2.92 4.30 -6.07
N PHE A 96 -3.62 4.31 -7.19
CA PHE A 96 -3.17 4.89 -8.45
C PHE A 96 -3.98 6.14 -8.78
N THR A 97 -3.28 7.11 -9.37
CA THR A 97 -3.86 8.28 -10.02
C THR A 97 -3.24 8.42 -11.40
N VAL A 98 -4.07 8.69 -12.41
CA VAL A 98 -3.62 8.81 -13.80
C VAL A 98 -3.75 10.24 -14.29
N PHE A 99 -2.66 10.76 -14.85
CA PHE A 99 -2.59 12.10 -15.44
C PHE A 99 -2.33 12.01 -16.94
N ARG A 100 -2.73 13.06 -17.66
CA ARG A 100 -2.40 13.26 -19.07
C ARG A 100 -1.14 14.12 -19.19
N GLY A 101 -0.09 13.55 -19.78
CA GLY A 101 1.11 14.27 -20.18
C GLY A 101 1.07 14.72 -21.64
N ASN A 102 2.21 15.21 -22.16
CA ASN A 102 2.29 15.84 -23.48
C ASN A 102 1.97 14.94 -24.69
N ASN A 103 1.96 13.61 -24.54
CA ASN A 103 1.52 12.64 -25.57
C ASN A 103 1.37 11.21 -25.00
N ARG A 104 1.36 11.07 -23.67
CA ARG A 104 1.22 9.79 -22.96
C ARG A 104 0.50 10.01 -21.66
N TYR A 105 -0.02 8.93 -21.08
CA TYR A 105 -0.48 8.97 -19.70
C TYR A 105 0.69 8.78 -18.74
N VAL A 106 0.56 9.37 -17.56
CA VAL A 106 1.50 9.23 -16.45
C VAL A 106 0.73 8.63 -15.29
N VAL A 107 1.24 7.52 -14.76
CA VAL A 107 0.62 6.81 -13.64
C VAL A 107 1.43 7.09 -12.39
N LEU A 108 0.76 7.63 -11.37
CA LEU A 108 1.29 7.81 -10.03
C LEU A 108 0.74 6.69 -9.16
N MET A 109 1.63 5.95 -8.49
CA MET A 109 1.27 5.13 -7.34
C MET A 109 1.58 5.91 -6.08
N GLY A 110 0.67 5.88 -5.11
CA GLY A 110 0.82 6.54 -3.81
C GLY A 110 0.42 5.61 -2.67
N SER A 111 1.11 5.74 -1.53
CA SER A 111 0.64 5.20 -0.26
C SER A 111 0.17 6.35 0.62
N ASP A 112 -1.11 6.37 0.96
CA ASP A 112 -1.68 7.39 1.85
C ASP A 112 -2.04 6.72 3.18
N GLN A 113 -1.38 7.17 4.24
CA GLN A 113 -1.60 6.70 5.60
C GLN A 113 -1.89 7.92 6.46
N ALA A 114 -3.08 7.98 7.05
CA ALA A 114 -3.66 9.17 7.67
C ALA A 114 -2.76 9.89 8.70
N ASP A 115 -1.81 9.17 9.32
CA ASP A 115 -0.92 9.68 10.36
C ASP A 115 0.58 9.57 10.02
N LYS A 116 0.97 9.23 8.78
CA LYS A 116 2.36 9.01 8.40
C LYS A 116 2.75 9.71 7.09
N THR A 117 4.06 9.66 6.83
CA THR A 117 4.66 10.11 5.59
C THR A 117 4.02 9.41 4.39
N THR A 118 3.42 10.19 3.50
CA THR A 118 2.96 9.71 2.20
C THR A 118 4.18 9.31 1.36
N HIS A 119 4.10 8.20 0.64
CA HIS A 119 5.11 7.78 -0.35
C HIS A 119 4.48 7.81 -1.74
N GLY A 120 5.31 8.03 -2.76
CA GLY A 120 4.84 8.14 -4.13
C GLY A 120 5.90 7.68 -5.12
N ALA A 121 5.46 7.06 -6.21
CA ALA A 121 6.30 6.68 -7.33
C ALA A 121 5.56 6.91 -8.66
N PHE A 122 6.24 7.46 -9.66
CA PHE A 122 5.76 7.41 -11.03
C PHE A 122 6.11 6.05 -11.64
N LEU A 123 5.17 5.46 -12.37
CA LEU A 123 5.34 4.16 -12.99
C LEU A 123 5.57 4.32 -14.49
N ASP A 124 6.55 3.60 -15.04
CA ASP A 124 6.74 3.48 -16.48
C ASP A 124 5.81 2.40 -17.05
N VAL A 125 4.57 2.82 -17.28
CA VAL A 125 3.46 2.01 -17.77
C VAL A 125 2.64 2.84 -18.76
N ASP A 126 2.13 2.18 -19.80
CA ASP A 126 1.10 2.75 -20.66
C ASP A 126 -0.27 2.11 -20.34
N PRO A 127 -1.18 2.82 -19.66
CA PRO A 127 -2.49 2.29 -19.27
C PRO A 127 -3.41 1.99 -20.46
N LEU A 128 -3.02 2.36 -21.70
CA LEU A 128 -3.70 1.93 -22.92
C LEU A 128 -3.30 0.53 -23.40
N GLN A 129 -2.14 0.02 -22.97
CA GLN A 129 -1.57 -1.24 -23.44
C GLN A 129 -1.58 -2.33 -22.37
N GLU A 130 -1.48 -1.95 -21.09
CA GLU A 130 -1.46 -2.89 -19.96
C GLU A 130 -2.42 -2.45 -18.84
N LYS A 131 -2.98 -3.44 -18.14
CA LYS A 131 -3.84 -3.20 -16.97
C LYS A 131 -3.00 -2.74 -15.79
N LEU A 132 -3.57 -1.86 -14.96
CA LEU A 132 -2.91 -1.47 -13.72
C LEU A 132 -3.25 -2.49 -12.64
N SER A 133 -2.28 -3.33 -12.27
CA SER A 133 -2.44 -4.27 -11.17
C SER A 133 -1.85 -3.73 -9.87
N LEU A 134 -2.45 -4.11 -8.75
CA LEU A 134 -1.95 -3.87 -7.41
C LEU A 134 -2.03 -5.17 -6.63
N ARG A 135 -0.89 -5.64 -6.14
CA ARG A 135 -0.82 -6.78 -5.22
C ARG A 135 -0.36 -6.30 -3.86
N SER A 136 -1.02 -6.72 -2.79
CA SER A 136 -0.63 -6.38 -1.41
C SER A 136 -0.47 -7.65 -0.59
N LEU A 137 0.72 -7.84 -0.03
CA LEU A 137 1.03 -8.84 0.98
C LEU A 137 0.81 -8.20 2.35
N ILE A 138 -0.15 -8.73 3.10
CA ILE A 138 -0.49 -8.27 4.44
C ILE A 138 0.01 -9.33 5.40
N ASP A 139 0.94 -8.95 6.29
CA ASP A 139 1.45 -9.80 7.35
C ASP A 139 1.48 -9.00 8.66
N ASN A 140 0.40 -9.16 9.43
CA ASN A 140 0.20 -8.60 10.76
C ASN A 140 0.38 -7.08 10.82
N SER A 141 1.63 -6.62 10.94
CA SER A 141 1.99 -5.20 11.04
C SER A 141 2.75 -4.66 9.84
N ILE A 142 2.89 -5.46 8.79
CA ILE A 142 3.61 -5.12 7.56
C ILE A 142 2.64 -5.28 6.40
N VAL A 143 2.66 -4.29 5.50
CA VAL A 143 2.00 -4.35 4.21
C VAL A 143 3.06 -4.08 3.14
N GLU A 144 3.16 -4.96 2.15
CA GLU A 144 3.99 -4.76 0.98
C GLU A 144 3.12 -4.73 -0.27
N SER A 145 3.08 -3.58 -0.93
CA SER A 145 2.24 -3.32 -2.11
C SER A 145 3.10 -3.19 -3.37
N PHE A 146 2.72 -3.93 -4.40
CA PHE A 146 3.41 -4.05 -5.68
C PHE A 146 2.50 -3.54 -6.79
N GLY A 147 2.88 -2.41 -7.40
CA GLY A 147 2.19 -1.85 -8.55
C GLY A 147 2.72 -2.42 -9.86
N VAL A 148 1.81 -2.86 -10.73
CA VAL A 148 2.07 -3.34 -12.10
C VAL A 148 3.18 -4.39 -12.13
N GLY A 149 2.97 -5.49 -11.40
CA GLY A 149 3.93 -6.59 -11.31
C GLY A 149 5.26 -6.24 -10.64
N GLY A 150 5.31 -5.17 -9.84
CA GLY A 150 6.51 -4.74 -9.11
C GLY A 150 7.33 -3.63 -9.79
N LYS A 151 6.78 -2.97 -10.83
CA LYS A 151 7.38 -1.73 -11.37
C LYS A 151 7.49 -0.62 -10.32
N ALA A 152 6.62 -0.64 -9.31
CA ALA A 152 6.77 0.12 -8.08
C ALA A 152 6.43 -0.77 -6.88
N CYS A 153 7.15 -0.58 -5.77
CA CYS A 153 6.93 -1.29 -4.52
C CYS A 153 6.82 -0.28 -3.37
N MET A 154 5.88 -0.50 -2.46
CA MET A 154 5.69 0.33 -1.27
C MET A 154 5.53 -0.58 -0.07
N THR A 155 6.36 -0.38 0.94
CA THR A 155 6.30 -1.13 2.20
C THR A 155 5.88 -0.20 3.31
N ALA A 156 4.84 -0.59 4.04
CA ALA A 156 4.32 0.15 5.16
C ALA A 156 4.33 -0.71 6.43
N ARG A 157 4.57 -0.04 7.56
CA ARG A 157 4.51 -0.64 8.90
C ARG A 157 3.30 -0.07 9.61
N VAL A 158 2.32 -0.90 9.91
CA VAL A 158 1.06 -0.52 10.53
C VAL A 158 0.96 -1.25 11.87
N TYR A 159 0.80 -0.52 12.97
CA TYR A 159 0.66 -1.14 14.30
C TYR A 159 -0.76 -0.96 14.79
N PRO A 160 -1.70 -1.85 14.39
CA PRO A 160 -3.07 -1.72 14.82
C PRO A 160 -3.19 -1.98 16.31
N ASN A 161 -3.33 -0.92 17.10
CA ASN A 161 -3.66 -1.02 18.52
C ASN A 161 -5.12 -1.45 18.74
N LEU A 162 -5.96 -1.33 17.70
CA LEU A 162 -7.43 -1.38 17.77
C LEU A 162 -8.09 -2.33 16.76
N ALA A 163 -7.36 -3.21 16.06
CA ALA A 163 -7.97 -4.27 15.24
C ALA A 163 -8.59 -5.40 16.11
N ILE A 164 -9.28 -5.00 17.17
CA ILE A 164 -10.00 -5.87 18.12
C ILE A 164 -11.34 -6.29 17.50
N ASP A 165 -11.93 -5.45 16.64
CA ASP A 165 -13.16 -5.73 15.86
C ASP A 165 -12.90 -6.35 14.47
N GLY A 166 -11.65 -6.75 14.22
CA GLY A 166 -11.20 -7.27 12.92
C GLY A 166 -10.63 -6.18 12.01
N ALA A 167 -9.86 -6.62 11.02
CA ALA A 167 -9.31 -5.76 9.97
C ALA A 167 -10.06 -6.03 8.67
N HIS A 168 -10.34 -4.96 7.93
CA HIS A 168 -11.05 -5.06 6.67
C HIS A 168 -10.15 -4.70 5.48
N LEU A 169 -10.54 -5.21 4.33
CA LEU A 169 -9.95 -4.94 3.03
C LEU A 169 -11.03 -4.37 2.13
N TYR A 170 -10.74 -3.23 1.50
CA TYR A 170 -11.65 -2.60 0.55
C TYR A 170 -10.91 -2.29 -0.75
N VAL A 171 -11.67 -2.35 -1.85
CA VAL A 171 -11.27 -1.72 -3.09
C VAL A 171 -11.75 -0.27 -3.03
N LEU A 172 -10.83 0.68 -3.19
CA LEU A 172 -11.13 2.10 -3.22
C LEU A 172 -11.32 2.53 -4.68
N THR A 173 -12.42 3.24 -4.95
CA THR A 173 -12.63 3.94 -6.23
C THR A 173 -13.32 5.26 -5.97
N MET A 174 -12.67 6.39 -6.27
CA MET A 174 -13.36 7.68 -6.35
C MET A 174 -13.72 7.96 -7.81
N ASP A 175 -15.01 7.76 -8.13
CA ASP A 175 -15.68 8.10 -9.39
C ASP A 175 -15.21 7.37 -10.68
N LEU A 176 -15.17 6.03 -10.64
CA LEU A 176 -15.50 5.22 -11.82
C LEU A 176 -16.98 4.85 -11.72
N LYS A 177 -17.85 5.42 -12.58
CA LYS A 177 -19.16 4.81 -12.81
C LYS A 177 -18.87 3.43 -13.42
N MET A 178 -19.13 2.37 -12.67
CA MET A 178 -19.32 1.02 -13.23
C MET A 178 -20.46 1.03 -14.24
#